data_AF-A0A7S3L8F1-F1
#
_entry.id   AF-A0A7S3L8F1-F1
#
_cell.length_a   1.000
_cell.length_b   1.000
_cell.length_c   1.000
_cell.angle_alpha   90.00
_cell.angle_beta   90.00
_cell.angle_gamma   90.00
#
_symmetry.space_group_name_H-M   'P 1'
#
loop_
_entity.id
_entity.type
_entity.pdbx_description
1 polymer ?
#
loop_
_entity_poly.entity_id
_entity_poly.type
_entity_poly.pdbx_seq_one_letter_code
_entity_poly.pdbx_strand_id
1 'polypeptide(L)'
;MGKNKEVSEEKREQPVEKKADEGTEIVAAGNSVVTDKSFASFGLSETLQEACQSLEWTHATQIQAAVLPEALLGRDIIGLAETGSGKTGAFCLPILQGLLQNSA
;
A
#
# COMPACT_ATOMS: atom_id res chain seq x y z
N MET A 1 16.26 7.03 60.61
CA MET A 1 17.29 7.85 59.93
C MET A 1 18.29 6.94 59.26
N GLY A 2 18.35 6.98 57.93
CA GLY A 2 19.29 6.18 57.13
C GLY A 2 18.89 6.28 55.66
N LYS A 3 19.26 7.39 55.03
CA LYS A 3 19.07 7.66 53.59
C LYS A 3 20.09 6.84 52.80
N ASN A 4 19.66 6.18 51.72
CA ASN A 4 20.47 5.73 50.57
C ASN A 4 19.48 5.65 49.38
N LYS A 5 19.37 6.66 48.52
CA LYS A 5 20.23 7.13 47.42
C LYS A 5 20.07 6.29 46.14
N GLU A 6 19.34 6.92 45.20
CA GLU A 6 19.30 6.78 43.74
C GLU A 6 19.81 5.50 43.07
N VAL A 7 18.92 4.85 42.30
CA VAL A 7 19.18 4.59 40.88
C VAL A 7 17.86 4.80 40.11
N SER A 8 17.86 5.82 39.25
CA SER A 8 16.88 6.04 38.19
C SER A 8 17.27 5.19 36.99
N GLU A 9 16.49 4.16 36.68
CA GLU A 9 16.64 3.37 35.45
C GLU A 9 15.79 4.01 34.34
N GLU A 10 16.50 4.68 33.44
CA GLU A 10 16.05 5.12 32.13
C GLU A 10 15.70 3.88 31.28
N LYS A 11 14.40 3.58 31.12
CA LYS A 11 13.97 2.58 30.14
C LYS A 11 13.86 3.24 28.75
N ARG A 12 14.99 3.29 28.05
CA ARG A 12 15.01 3.36 26.58
C ARG A 12 14.50 2.05 25.99
N GLU A 13 14.12 2.14 24.71
CA GLU A 13 13.80 1.07 23.75
C GLU A 13 12.29 0.70 23.66
N GLN A 14 11.60 0.68 22.50
CA GLN A 14 12.03 0.50 21.09
C GLN A 14 11.08 1.22 20.09
N PRO A 15 11.53 1.54 18.85
CA PRO A 15 10.65 1.95 17.76
C PRO A 15 9.70 0.80 17.38
N VAL A 16 8.42 1.12 17.21
CA VAL A 16 7.41 0.16 16.72
C VAL A 16 7.68 -0.11 15.25
N GLU A 17 8.49 -1.14 15.00
CA GLU A 17 8.64 -1.76 13.70
C GLU A 17 7.30 -2.41 13.35
N LYS A 18 6.56 -1.79 12.42
CA LYS A 18 5.36 -2.40 11.86
C LYS A 18 5.80 -3.65 11.11
N LYS A 19 5.54 -4.82 11.70
CA LYS A 19 5.75 -6.12 11.08
C LYS A 19 5.15 -6.12 9.68
N ALA A 20 5.99 -6.32 8.68
CA ALA A 20 5.56 -6.73 7.36
C ALA A 20 4.92 -8.11 7.50
N ASP A 21 3.68 -8.21 7.06
CA ASP A 21 2.88 -9.43 7.10
C ASP A 21 3.50 -10.51 6.19
N GLU A 22 3.68 -11.69 6.75
CA GLU A 22 4.32 -12.85 6.13
C GLU A 22 3.31 -13.58 5.23
N GLY A 23 3.38 -13.33 3.92
CA GLY A 23 2.53 -14.00 2.94
C GLY A 23 2.82 -13.55 1.51
N THR A 24 4.04 -13.78 1.01
CA THR A 24 4.36 -13.52 -0.40
C THR A 24 4.23 -14.81 -1.21
N GLU A 25 3.06 -15.02 -1.82
CA GLU A 25 2.95 -15.96 -2.95
C GLU A 25 3.28 -15.23 -4.25
N ILE A 26 4.30 -15.74 -4.94
CA ILE A 26 4.87 -15.16 -6.16
C ILE A 26 4.06 -15.65 -7.35
N VAL A 27 3.19 -14.81 -7.92
CA VAL A 27 2.52 -15.07 -9.20
C VAL A 27 3.13 -14.20 -10.30
N ALA A 28 3.71 -14.86 -11.30
CA ALA A 28 4.64 -14.28 -12.25
C ALA A 28 3.97 -13.54 -13.42
N ALA A 29 4.23 -12.24 -13.51
CA ALA A 29 4.26 -11.46 -14.75
C ALA A 29 5.30 -10.33 -14.60
N GLY A 30 6.59 -10.65 -14.73
CA GLY A 30 7.70 -9.70 -14.63
C GLY A 30 8.25 -9.45 -13.21
N ASN A 31 9.21 -8.53 -13.08
CA ASN A 31 9.94 -8.17 -11.85
C ASN A 31 9.08 -7.57 -10.71
N SER A 32 7.76 -7.76 -10.73
CA SER A 32 6.82 -7.22 -9.74
C SER A 32 6.66 -8.14 -8.54
N VAL A 33 6.81 -7.59 -7.34
CA VAL A 33 6.41 -8.26 -6.10
C VAL A 33 4.92 -7.99 -5.86
N VAL A 34 4.12 -9.06 -5.94
CA VAL A 34 2.66 -9.04 -5.74
C VAL A 34 2.34 -9.28 -4.25
N THR A 35 1.32 -8.59 -3.74
CA THR A 35 0.83 -8.74 -2.35
C THR A 35 -0.43 -9.60 -2.30
N ASP A 36 -0.93 -9.92 -1.11
CA ASP A 36 -2.22 -10.59 -0.89
C ASP A 36 -3.43 -9.63 -0.94
N LYS A 37 -3.20 -8.32 -1.16
CA LYS A 37 -4.28 -7.32 -1.20
C LYS A 37 -4.96 -7.31 -2.56
N SER A 38 -6.23 -7.70 -2.58
CA SER A 38 -7.04 -7.63 -3.80
C SER A 38 -7.38 -6.19 -4.17
N PHE A 39 -7.55 -5.90 -5.46
CA PHE A 39 -7.98 -4.57 -5.92
C PHE A 39 -9.35 -4.15 -5.37
N ALA A 40 -10.24 -5.12 -5.14
CA ALA A 40 -11.56 -4.88 -4.54
C ALA A 40 -11.47 -4.34 -3.11
N SER A 41 -10.37 -4.61 -2.38
CA SER A 41 -10.19 -4.15 -1.00
C SER A 41 -9.90 -2.65 -0.85
N PHE A 42 -9.54 -1.95 -1.94
CA PHE A 42 -9.18 -0.52 -1.90
C PHE A 42 -10.36 0.44 -2.04
N GLY A 43 -11.60 -0.06 -2.22
CA GLY A 43 -12.78 0.80 -2.36
C GLY A 43 -12.86 1.53 -3.71
N LEU A 44 -12.36 0.91 -4.78
CA LEU A 44 -12.51 1.39 -6.15
C LEU A 44 -13.98 1.30 -6.62
N SER A 45 -14.36 2.08 -7.62
CA SER A 45 -15.66 1.96 -8.28
C SER A 45 -15.84 0.59 -8.93
N GLU A 46 -17.09 0.13 -9.07
CA GLU A 46 -17.43 -1.15 -9.70
C GLU A 46 -16.81 -1.27 -11.10
N THR A 47 -16.90 -0.22 -11.91
CA THR A 47 -16.28 -0.16 -13.26
C THR A 47 -14.77 -0.41 -13.23
N LEU A 48 -14.06 0.12 -12.23
CA LEU A 48 -12.61 -0.12 -12.11
C LEU A 48 -12.30 -1.50 -11.55
N GLN A 49 -13.14 -2.04 -10.68
CA GLN A 49 -12.99 -3.41 -10.18
C GLN A 49 -13.17 -4.42 -11.32
N GLU A 50 -14.19 -4.24 -12.17
CA GLU A 50 -14.42 -5.05 -13.36
C GLU A 50 -13.25 -4.96 -14.35
N ALA A 51 -12.73 -3.74 -14.57
CA ALA A 51 -11.56 -3.54 -15.42
C ALA A 51 -10.30 -4.22 -14.87
N CYS A 52 -10.09 -4.20 -13.55
CA CYS A 52 -8.98 -4.95 -12.93
C CYS A 52 -9.16 -6.45 -13.14
N GLN A 53 -10.37 -6.99 -12.96
CA GLN A 53 -10.65 -8.40 -13.20
C GLN A 53 -10.43 -8.81 -14.66
N SER A 54 -10.87 -8.00 -15.63
CA SER A 54 -10.68 -8.29 -17.06
C SER A 54 -9.22 -8.25 -17.50
N LEU A 55 -8.40 -7.46 -16.80
CA LEU A 55 -6.95 -7.39 -16.96
C LEU A 55 -6.20 -8.46 -16.16
N GLU A 56 -6.92 -9.36 -15.48
CA GLU A 56 -6.36 -10.38 -14.58
C GLU A 56 -5.54 -9.78 -13.42
N TRP A 57 -5.80 -8.51 -13.08
CA TRP A 57 -5.25 -7.83 -11.92
C TRP A 57 -6.04 -8.24 -10.68
N THR A 58 -5.74 -9.43 -10.18
CA THR A 58 -6.40 -9.97 -8.98
C THR A 58 -5.87 -9.33 -7.70
N HIS A 59 -4.55 -9.16 -7.62
CA HIS A 59 -3.86 -8.66 -6.44
C HIS A 59 -2.90 -7.51 -6.80
N ALA A 60 -2.79 -6.54 -5.90
CA ALA A 60 -1.95 -5.37 -6.09
C ALA A 60 -0.46 -5.69 -5.89
N THR A 61 0.40 -5.08 -6.68
CA THR A 61 1.85 -5.09 -6.44
C THR A 61 2.20 -4.27 -5.20
N GLN A 62 3.40 -4.45 -4.62
CA GLN A 62 3.83 -3.71 -3.42
C GLN A 62 3.72 -2.18 -3.59
N ILE A 63 4.13 -1.64 -4.74
CA ILE A 63 4.02 -0.20 -4.98
C ILE A 63 2.56 0.24 -5.12
N GLN A 64 1.69 -0.57 -5.74
CA GLN A 64 0.27 -0.28 -5.86
C GLN A 64 -0.42 -0.34 -4.49
N ALA A 65 -0.16 -1.38 -3.70
CA ALA A 65 -0.71 -1.56 -2.37
C ALA A 65 -0.31 -0.44 -1.39
N ALA A 66 0.88 0.14 -1.57
CA ALA A 66 1.35 1.29 -0.79
C ALA A 66 0.74 2.62 -1.26
N VAL A 67 0.59 2.80 -2.58
CA VAL A 67 0.15 4.08 -3.18
C VAL A 67 -1.37 4.24 -3.15
N LEU A 68 -2.13 3.19 -3.49
CA LEU A 68 -3.58 3.27 -3.70
C LEU A 68 -4.34 3.88 -2.50
N PRO A 69 -4.12 3.46 -1.24
CA PRO A 69 -4.86 4.04 -0.10
C PRO A 69 -4.64 5.54 0.07
N GLU A 70 -3.40 5.99 -0.19
CA GLU A 70 -3.01 7.39 -0.05
C GLU A 70 -3.55 8.23 -1.22
N ALA A 71 -3.45 7.69 -2.44
CA ALA A 71 -3.80 8.40 -3.66
C ALA A 71 -5.31 8.56 -3.81
N LEU A 72 -6.08 7.55 -3.40
CA LEU A 72 -7.55 7.61 -3.38
C LEU A 72 -8.09 8.63 -2.37
N LEU A 73 -7.28 9.04 -1.39
CA LEU A 73 -7.59 10.12 -0.45
C LEU A 73 -7.16 11.50 -0.98
N GLY A 74 -6.67 11.57 -2.22
CA GLY A 74 -6.25 12.81 -2.87
C GLY A 74 -4.95 13.40 -2.32
N ARG A 75 -4.09 12.58 -1.71
CA ARG A 75 -2.77 13.03 -1.21
C ARG A 75 -1.71 12.99 -2.29
N ASP A 76 -0.79 13.94 -2.23
CA ASP A 76 0.42 13.97 -3.06
C ASP A 76 1.39 12.87 -2.62
N ILE A 77 1.93 12.12 -3.57
CA ILE A 77 2.76 10.93 -3.31
C ILE A 77 3.98 10.92 -4.23
N ILE A 78 5.13 10.58 -3.65
CA ILE A 78 6.35 10.25 -4.40
C ILE A 78 6.55 8.73 -4.30
N GLY A 79 6.34 8.03 -5.41
CA GLY A 79 6.57 6.58 -5.50
C GLY A 79 7.89 6.26 -6.21
N LEU A 80 8.84 5.63 -5.51
CA LEU A 80 10.10 5.14 -6.08
C LEU A 80 10.03 3.62 -6.26
N ALA A 81 10.07 3.15 -7.49
CA ALA A 81 10.16 1.72 -7.82
C ALA A 81 10.73 1.52 -9.23
N GLU A 82 11.24 0.33 -9.52
CA GLU A 82 11.81 0.00 -10.84
C GLU A 82 10.74 -0.19 -11.93
N THR A 83 11.15 -0.17 -13.21
CA THR A 83 10.26 -0.43 -14.34
C THR A 83 9.67 -1.84 -14.23
N GLY A 84 8.38 -1.98 -14.57
CA GLY A 84 7.67 -3.26 -14.44
C GLY A 84 7.10 -3.52 -13.05
N SER A 85 7.29 -2.63 -12.06
CA SER A 85 6.75 -2.78 -10.70
C SER A 85 5.24 -2.49 -10.55
N GLY A 86 4.57 -2.04 -11.62
CA GLY A 86 3.14 -1.68 -11.58
C GLY A 86 2.82 -0.22 -11.25
N LYS A 87 3.80 0.70 -11.24
CA LYS A 87 3.59 2.15 -11.01
C LYS A 87 2.49 2.77 -11.89
N THR A 88 2.38 2.36 -13.15
CA THR A 88 1.35 2.88 -14.05
C THR A 88 -0.05 2.66 -13.48
N GLY A 89 -0.38 1.44 -13.06
CA GLY A 89 -1.66 1.15 -12.39
C GLY A 89 -1.83 1.92 -11.08
N ALA A 90 -0.74 2.08 -10.32
CA ALA A 90 -0.75 2.81 -9.04
C ALA A 90 -1.18 4.28 -9.19
N PHE A 91 -0.83 4.94 -10.29
CA PHE A 91 -1.24 6.32 -10.59
C PHE A 91 -2.53 6.42 -11.41
N CYS A 92 -2.74 5.52 -12.38
CA CYS A 92 -3.90 5.59 -13.27
C CYS A 92 -5.21 5.28 -12.54
N LEU A 93 -5.24 4.29 -11.64
CA LEU A 93 -6.47 3.90 -10.96
C LEU A 93 -7.07 5.04 -10.10
N PRO A 94 -6.29 5.76 -9.25
CA PRO A 94 -6.81 6.92 -8.52
C PRO A 94 -7.29 8.06 -9.42
N ILE A 95 -6.60 8.34 -10.53
CA ILE A 95 -7.01 9.37 -11.49
C ILE A 95 -8.36 9.00 -12.12
N LEU A 96 -8.48 7.78 -12.62
CA LEU A 96 -9.72 7.28 -13.23
C LEU A 96 -10.86 7.27 -12.21
N GLN A 97 -10.58 6.88 -10.96
CA GLN A 97 -11.57 6.93 -9.88
C GLN A 97 -12.11 8.35 -9.71
N GLY A 98 -11.23 9.34 -9.60
CA GLY A 98 -11.63 10.75 -9.46
C GLY A 98 -12.44 11.25 -10.66
N LEU A 99 -12.06 10.87 -11.89
CA LEU A 99 -12.81 11.23 -13.10
C LEU A 99 -14.21 10.61 -13.12
N LEU A 100 -14.36 9.34 -12.72
CA LEU A 100 -15.65 8.65 -12.64
C LEU A 100 -16.55 9.22 -11.52
N GLN A 101 -15.96 9.70 -10.42
CA GLN A 101 -16.71 10.32 -9.32
C GLN A 101 -17.12 11.77 -9.62
N ASN A 102 -16.31 12.49 -10.39
CA ASN A 102 -16.55 13.90 -10.73
C ASN A 102 -17.26 14.10 -12.08
N SER A 103 -17.72 13.04 -12.72
CA SER A 103 -18.57 13.12 -13.92
C SER A 103 -20.03 13.33 -13.50
N ALA A 104 -20.34 14.53 -13.01
CA ALA A 104 -21.68 15.04 -12.75
C ALA A 104 -21.77 16.52 -13.13
#